data_AF-A0A2S7KYK0-F1
#
_entry.id   AF-A0A2S7KYK0-F1
#
_cell.length_a   1.000
_cell.length_b   1.000
_cell.length_c   1.000
_cell.angle_alpha   90.00
_cell.angle_beta   90.00
_cell.angle_gamma   90.00
#
_symmetry.space_group_name_H-M   'P 1'
#
loop_
_entity.id
_entity.type
_entity.pdbx_description
1 polymer ?
#
loop_
_entity_poly.entity_id
_entity_poly.type
_entity_poly.pdbx_seq_one_letter_code
_entity_poly.pdbx_strand_id
1 'polypeptide(L)'
;MNQLITQKYIISKDSLKEIFDSYYKMLVLFANRFLSSIGESEDLVQDVFIDLWEKNNEFPNEISLKIFMYKVVRNKCYNILKHNKVKNKYAENAIQSIEDDNLFLKQILEDETVKQLYDAIEILPNRKKEIIKLSLKGMKNNEIAEELDIKLQTVKTLKSQSYKILREKLRGIDTIIYFLLN
;
A
#
# COMPACT_ATOMS: atom_id res chain seq x y z
N MET A 1 17.14 -2.61 36.39
CA MET A 1 17.22 -3.31 35.09
C MET A 1 15.82 -3.76 34.72
N ASN A 2 15.09 -2.95 33.93
CA ASN A 2 13.75 -3.32 33.48
C ASN A 2 13.88 -4.30 32.31
N GLN A 3 13.48 -5.55 32.54
CA GLN A 3 13.17 -6.48 31.46
C GLN A 3 11.95 -5.92 30.71
N LEU A 4 12.21 -5.28 29.56
CA LEU A 4 11.18 -5.07 28.55
C LEU A 4 10.81 -6.47 28.06
N ILE A 5 9.62 -6.92 28.44
CA ILE A 5 8.98 -8.08 27.84
C ILE A 5 8.69 -7.67 26.39
N THR A 6 9.60 -8.01 25.47
CA THR A 6 9.37 -7.86 24.04
C THR A 6 8.28 -8.86 23.69
N GLN A 7 7.03 -8.41 23.68
CA GLN A 7 5.90 -9.21 23.27
C GLN A 7 6.10 -9.57 21.80
N LYS A 8 6.59 -10.79 21.55
CA LYS A 8 6.86 -11.28 20.21
C LYS A 8 5.55 -11.38 19.44
N TYR A 9 5.54 -10.89 18.21
CA TYR A 9 4.41 -11.01 17.30
C TYR A 9 4.41 -12.43 16.72
N ILE A 10 3.49 -13.25 17.22
CA ILE A 10 3.29 -14.65 16.82
C ILE A 10 2.16 -14.68 15.79
N ILE A 11 2.37 -15.42 14.70
CA ILE A 11 1.38 -15.59 13.65
C ILE A 11 0.38 -16.68 14.06
N SER A 12 -0.74 -16.24 14.62
CA SER A 12 -1.96 -17.03 14.77
C SER A 12 -2.83 -16.97 13.50
N LYS A 13 -3.86 -17.81 13.42
CA LYS A 13 -4.81 -17.79 12.30
C LYS A 13 -5.51 -16.44 12.15
N ASP A 14 -5.93 -15.84 13.26
CA ASP A 14 -6.65 -14.56 13.25
C ASP A 14 -5.72 -13.41 12.88
N SER A 15 -4.52 -13.36 13.46
CA SER A 15 -3.51 -12.37 13.07
C SER A 15 -3.06 -12.56 11.62
N LEU A 16 -2.96 -13.80 11.10
CA LEU A 16 -2.64 -14.02 9.69
C LEU A 16 -3.68 -13.39 8.77
N LYS A 17 -4.97 -13.54 9.10
CA LYS A 17 -6.04 -12.91 8.34
C LYS A 17 -5.93 -11.39 8.37
N GLU A 18 -5.65 -10.79 9.54
CA GLU A 18 -5.45 -9.35 9.65
C GLU A 18 -4.26 -8.85 8.83
N ILE A 19 -3.14 -9.58 8.84
CA ILE A 19 -1.96 -9.28 8.01
C ILE A 19 -2.32 -9.41 6.53
N PHE A 20 -3.04 -10.45 6.14
CA PHE A 20 -3.49 -10.65 4.77
C PHE A 20 -4.36 -9.49 4.30
N ASP A 21 -5.42 -9.18 5.05
CA ASP A 21 -6.35 -8.09 4.74
C ASP A 21 -5.63 -6.73 4.65
N SER A 22 -4.57 -6.54 5.46
CA SER A 22 -3.79 -5.29 5.51
C SER A 22 -2.72 -5.15 4.44
N TYR A 23 -2.03 -6.23 4.07
CA TYR A 23 -0.81 -6.17 3.28
C TYR A 23 -0.93 -6.79 1.88
N TYR A 24 -1.88 -7.69 1.64
CA TYR A 24 -1.95 -8.45 0.39
C TYR A 24 -1.96 -7.57 -0.85
N LYS A 25 -2.93 -6.66 -0.97
CA LYS A 25 -3.07 -5.77 -2.14
C LYS A 25 -1.83 -4.93 -2.38
N MET A 26 -1.22 -4.44 -1.31
CA MET A 26 -0.05 -3.59 -1.36
C MET A 26 1.18 -4.36 -1.85
N LEU A 27 1.38 -5.58 -1.35
CA LEU A 27 2.46 -6.46 -1.79
C LEU A 27 2.28 -6.91 -3.25
N VAL A 28 1.03 -7.13 -3.70
CA VAL A 28 0.72 -7.44 -5.11
C VAL A 28 1.10 -6.27 -6.01
N LEU A 29 0.70 -5.04 -5.65
CA LEU A 29 1.07 -3.85 -6.41
C LEU A 29 2.59 -3.62 -6.42
N PHE A 30 3.25 -3.86 -5.28
CA PHE A 30 4.70 -3.79 -5.17
C PHE A 30 5.39 -4.82 -6.08
N ALA A 31 4.95 -6.09 -6.07
CA ALA A 31 5.47 -7.12 -6.97
C ALA A 31 5.23 -6.78 -8.46
N ASN A 32 4.07 -6.24 -8.78
CA ASN A 32 3.67 -5.91 -10.15
C ASN A 32 4.53 -4.78 -10.76
N ARG A 33 5.17 -3.92 -9.95
CA ARG A 33 6.18 -2.95 -10.43
C ARG A 33 7.37 -3.63 -11.12
N PHE A 34 7.64 -4.89 -10.78
CA PHE A 34 8.76 -5.67 -11.31
C PHE A 34 8.31 -6.68 -12.36
N LEU A 35 7.22 -7.40 -12.10
CA LEU A 35 6.77 -8.50 -12.95
C LEU A 35 5.91 -8.03 -14.12
N SER A 36 5.25 -6.88 -14.02
CA SER A 36 4.32 -6.36 -15.04
C SER A 36 3.22 -7.36 -15.44
N SER A 37 2.89 -8.29 -14.55
CA SER A 37 1.88 -9.32 -14.70
C SER A 37 1.13 -9.44 -13.37
N ILE A 38 -0.14 -9.04 -13.36
CA ILE A 38 -0.93 -9.02 -12.13
C ILE A 38 -1.15 -10.44 -11.60
N GLY A 39 -1.42 -11.41 -12.48
CA GLY A 39 -1.62 -12.81 -12.09
C GLY A 39 -0.37 -13.40 -11.45
N GLU A 40 0.81 -13.22 -12.07
CA GLU A 40 2.07 -13.70 -11.47
C GLU A 40 2.38 -13.00 -10.14
N SER A 41 1.97 -11.73 -10.00
CA SER A 41 2.15 -10.98 -8.76
C SER A 41 1.23 -11.47 -7.64
N GLU A 42 -0.02 -11.80 -7.96
CA GLU A 42 -0.98 -12.40 -7.02
C GLU A 42 -0.51 -13.78 -6.56
N ASP A 43 -0.13 -14.66 -7.49
CA ASP A 43 0.37 -16.00 -7.19
C ASP A 43 1.62 -15.94 -6.30
N LEU A 44 2.59 -15.08 -6.66
CA LEU A 44 3.81 -14.91 -5.87
C LEU A 44 3.50 -14.44 -4.44
N VAL A 45 2.60 -13.47 -4.28
CA VAL A 45 2.27 -12.94 -2.95
C VAL A 45 1.49 -13.97 -2.14
N GLN A 46 0.60 -14.73 -2.76
CA GLN A 46 -0.11 -15.83 -2.12
C GLN A 46 0.88 -16.87 -1.56
N ASP A 47 1.89 -17.27 -2.35
CA ASP A 47 2.97 -18.15 -1.90
C ASP A 47 3.74 -17.58 -0.71
N VAL A 48 3.97 -16.25 -0.68
CA VAL A 48 4.62 -15.60 0.46
C VAL A 48 3.77 -15.71 1.73
N PHE A 49 2.45 -15.59 1.64
CA PHE A 49 1.56 -15.76 2.80
C PHE A 49 1.48 -17.22 3.27
N ILE A 50 1.52 -18.18 2.35
CA ILE A 50 1.60 -19.62 2.69
C ILE A 50 2.92 -19.89 3.42
N ASP A 51 4.05 -19.45 2.85
CA ASP A 51 5.38 -19.54 3.47
C ASP A 51 5.42 -18.91 4.87
N LEU A 52 4.75 -17.75 5.02
CA LEU A 52 4.69 -17.01 6.27
C LEU A 52 3.95 -17.80 7.35
N TRP A 53 2.85 -18.47 6.98
CA TRP A 53 2.05 -19.33 7.86
C TRP A 53 2.80 -20.61 8.26
N GLU A 54 3.46 -21.27 7.31
CA GLU A 54 4.12 -22.56 7.55
C GLU A 54 5.39 -22.45 8.41
N LYS A 55 6.12 -21.34 8.29
CA LYS A 55 7.45 -21.19 8.91
C LYS A 55 7.42 -20.78 10.39
N ASN A 56 6.24 -20.57 10.99
CA ASN A 56 6.08 -20.18 12.40
C ASN A 56 7.04 -19.05 12.83
N ASN A 57 7.22 -18.06 11.96
CA ASN A 57 8.17 -16.98 12.21
C ASN A 57 7.70 -16.11 13.39
N GLU A 58 8.64 -15.70 14.24
CA GLU A 58 8.40 -14.73 15.30
C GLU A 58 9.00 -13.39 14.91
N PHE A 59 8.22 -12.31 15.03
CA PHE A 59 8.70 -10.96 14.73
C PHE A 59 8.76 -10.10 15.99
N PRO A 60 9.77 -9.20 16.12
CA PRO A 60 9.84 -8.27 17.25
C PRO A 60 8.63 -7.31 17.34
N ASN A 61 8.06 -6.94 16.19
CA ASN A 61 6.91 -6.05 16.05
C ASN A 61 6.36 -6.13 14.61
N GLU A 62 5.22 -5.48 14.37
CA GLU A 62 4.57 -5.43 13.05
C GLU A 62 5.43 -4.77 11.96
N ILE A 63 6.23 -3.74 12.32
CA ILE A 63 7.14 -3.08 11.37
C ILE A 63 8.19 -4.08 10.84
N SER A 64 8.73 -4.93 11.72
CA SER A 64 9.70 -5.94 11.36
C SER A 64 9.09 -7.02 10.45
N LEU A 65 7.85 -7.43 10.72
CA LEU A 65 7.07 -8.30 9.85
C LEU A 65 6.88 -7.67 8.47
N LYS A 66 6.44 -6.42 8.40
CA LYS A 66 6.23 -5.70 7.15
C LYS A 66 7.52 -5.65 6.32
N ILE A 67 8.62 -5.19 6.91
CA ILE A 67 9.93 -5.13 6.23
C ILE A 67 10.33 -6.52 5.72
N PHE A 68 10.12 -7.56 6.54
CA PHE A 68 10.38 -8.94 6.12
C PHE A 68 9.55 -9.34 4.90
N MET A 69 8.24 -9.11 4.91
CA MET A 69 7.35 -9.48 3.79
C MET A 69 7.77 -8.80 2.48
N TYR A 70 8.05 -7.49 2.52
CA TYR A 70 8.56 -6.77 1.36
C TYR A 70 9.90 -7.32 0.84
N LYS A 71 10.81 -7.71 1.75
CA LYS A 71 12.08 -8.33 1.38
C LYS A 71 11.87 -9.68 0.71
N VAL A 72 10.99 -10.52 1.26
CA VAL A 72 10.69 -11.84 0.68
C VAL A 72 10.07 -11.69 -0.71
N VAL A 73 9.08 -10.80 -0.87
CA VAL A 73 8.45 -10.51 -2.18
C VAL A 73 9.49 -10.02 -3.17
N ARG A 74 10.32 -9.02 -2.80
CA ARG A 74 11.40 -8.49 -3.64
C ARG A 74 12.35 -9.60 -4.10
N ASN A 75 12.77 -10.47 -3.18
CA ASN A 75 13.69 -11.57 -3.49
C ASN A 75 13.04 -12.61 -4.43
N LYS A 76 11.75 -12.91 -4.25
CA LYS A 76 11.03 -13.81 -5.18
C LYS A 76 10.90 -13.17 -6.57
N CYS A 77 10.56 -11.89 -6.66
CA CYS A 77 10.55 -11.16 -7.95
C CYS A 77 11.92 -11.18 -8.62
N TYR A 78 13.00 -10.95 -7.85
CA TYR A 78 14.37 -11.05 -8.35
C TYR A 78 14.67 -12.41 -8.95
N ASN A 79 14.31 -13.50 -8.25
CA ASN A 79 14.56 -14.86 -8.71
C ASN A 79 13.82 -15.13 -10.03
N ILE A 80 12.54 -14.77 -10.13
CA ILE A 80 11.75 -14.90 -11.37
C ILE A 80 12.41 -14.12 -12.50
N LEU A 81 12.74 -12.85 -12.28
CA LEU A 81 13.36 -12.00 -13.30
C LEU A 81 14.74 -12.48 -13.70
N LYS A 82 15.55 -13.00 -12.76
CA LYS A 82 16.86 -13.60 -13.05
C LYS A 82 16.72 -14.84 -13.93
N HIS A 83 15.73 -15.69 -13.69
CA HIS A 83 15.42 -16.82 -14.57
C HIS A 83 14.95 -16.34 -15.95
N ASN A 84 14.18 -15.25 -16.02
CA ASN A 84 13.68 -14.66 -17.26
C ASN A 84 14.71 -13.78 -18.00
N LYS A 85 15.80 -13.38 -17.34
CA LYS A 85 16.88 -12.52 -17.90
C LYS A 85 17.54 -13.12 -19.13
N VAL A 86 17.52 -14.45 -19.24
CA VAL A 86 18.01 -15.17 -20.44
C VAL A 86 17.19 -14.82 -21.69
N LYS A 87 16.02 -14.17 -21.56
CA LYS A 87 15.06 -13.95 -22.66
C LYS A 87 14.74 -12.50 -23.01
N ASN A 88 15.04 -11.46 -22.19
CA ASN A 88 14.55 -10.09 -22.48
C ASN A 88 15.28 -8.93 -21.77
N LYS A 89 15.48 -7.81 -22.49
CA LYS A 89 16.06 -6.54 -22.00
C LYS A 89 15.24 -5.86 -20.89
N TYR A 90 13.92 -6.08 -20.86
CA TYR A 90 13.04 -5.56 -19.80
C TYR A 90 13.42 -6.11 -18.41
N ALA A 91 13.89 -7.36 -18.33
CA ALA A 91 14.31 -7.95 -17.07
C ALA A 91 15.57 -7.28 -16.51
N GLU A 92 16.45 -6.74 -17.35
CA GLU A 92 17.67 -6.04 -16.89
C GLU A 92 17.35 -4.76 -16.12
N ASN A 93 16.46 -3.93 -16.65
CA ASN A 93 16.03 -2.69 -15.99
C ASN A 93 15.28 -2.99 -14.67
N ALA A 94 14.43 -4.02 -14.65
CA ALA A 94 13.72 -4.42 -13.44
C ALA A 94 14.67 -4.96 -12.36
N ILE A 95 15.71 -5.70 -12.74
CA ILE A 95 16.76 -6.18 -11.83
C ILE A 95 17.53 -5.02 -11.21
N GLN A 96 17.94 -4.02 -11.99
CA GLN A 96 18.62 -2.83 -11.45
C GLN A 96 17.78 -2.08 -10.42
N SER A 97 16.47 -1.97 -10.66
CA SER A 97 15.51 -1.36 -9.72
C SER A 97 15.40 -2.16 -8.41
N ILE A 98 15.45 -3.50 -8.48
CA ILE A 98 15.38 -4.37 -7.29
C ILE A 98 16.64 -4.27 -6.43
N GLU A 99 17.81 -4.12 -7.05
CA GLU A 99 19.11 -4.09 -6.37
C GLU A 99 19.38 -2.75 -5.64
N ASP A 100 18.56 -1.71 -5.87
CA ASP A 100 18.65 -0.43 -5.17
C ASP A 100 17.87 -0.44 -3.84
N ASP A 101 18.59 -0.57 -2.73
CA ASP A 101 18.01 -0.57 -1.38
C ASP A 101 17.39 0.79 -0.98
N ASN A 102 17.87 1.91 -1.52
CA ASN A 102 17.27 3.23 -1.26
C ASN A 102 15.92 3.36 -1.98
N LEU A 103 15.86 2.91 -3.23
CA LEU A 103 14.61 2.84 -3.99
C LEU A 103 13.60 1.90 -3.33
N PHE A 104 14.07 0.76 -2.81
CA PHE A 104 13.24 -0.17 -2.06
C PHE A 104 12.62 0.45 -0.80
N LEU A 105 13.43 1.12 0.04
CA LEU A 105 12.92 1.79 1.23
C LEU A 105 11.94 2.90 0.88
N LYS A 106 12.23 3.67 -0.17
CA LYS A 106 11.35 4.71 -0.69
C LYS A 106 9.99 4.14 -1.12
N GLN A 107 9.98 3.02 -1.84
CA GLN A 107 8.75 2.36 -2.29
C GLN A 107 7.91 1.85 -1.11
N ILE A 108 8.53 1.26 -0.08
CA ILE A 108 7.83 0.84 1.14
C ILE A 108 7.17 2.04 1.83
N LEU A 109 7.88 3.16 1.92
CA LEU A 109 7.36 4.39 2.52
C LEU A 109 6.22 4.99 1.69
N GLU A 110 6.36 5.05 0.37
CA GLU A 110 5.29 5.50 -0.54
C GLU A 110 4.03 4.65 -0.36
N ASP A 111 4.17 3.34 -0.34
CA ASP A 111 3.07 2.40 -0.14
C ASP A 111 2.42 2.63 1.24
N GLU A 112 3.21 2.73 2.31
CA GLU A 112 2.71 3.04 3.65
C GLU A 112 1.89 4.32 3.69
N THR A 113 2.38 5.35 3.01
CA THR A 113 1.74 6.65 3.02
C THR A 113 0.43 6.62 2.23
N VAL A 114 0.39 5.87 1.11
CA VAL A 114 -0.85 5.60 0.37
C VAL A 114 -1.86 4.87 1.25
N LYS A 115 -1.45 3.85 2.01
CA LYS A 115 -2.35 3.15 2.94
C LYS A 115 -2.91 4.10 4.00
N GLN A 116 -2.06 4.91 4.64
CA GLN A 116 -2.51 5.88 5.65
C GLN A 116 -3.54 6.87 5.08
N LEU A 117 -3.37 7.30 3.82
CA LEU A 117 -4.35 8.14 3.14
C LEU A 117 -5.70 7.42 2.95
N TYR A 118 -5.68 6.18 2.45
CA TYR A 118 -6.91 5.39 2.26
C TYR A 118 -7.62 5.09 3.59
N ASP A 119 -6.86 4.73 4.63
CA ASP A 119 -7.40 4.51 5.98
C ASP A 119 -8.06 5.79 6.52
N ALA A 120 -7.46 6.96 6.30
CA ALA A 120 -8.05 8.24 6.68
C ALA A 120 -9.33 8.58 5.88
N ILE A 121 -9.39 8.21 4.61
CA ILE A 121 -10.59 8.37 3.76
C ILE A 121 -11.74 7.49 4.26
N GLU A 122 -11.44 6.29 4.76
CA GLU A 122 -12.48 5.40 5.30
C GLU A 122 -13.17 5.95 6.56
N ILE A 123 -12.55 6.89 7.28
CA ILE A 123 -13.14 7.57 8.44
C ILE A 123 -14.12 8.68 8.03
N LEU A 124 -14.06 9.16 6.78
CA LEU A 124 -14.94 10.23 6.32
C LEU A 124 -16.43 9.80 6.33
N PRO A 125 -17.36 10.70 6.70
CA PRO A 125 -18.79 10.47 6.50
C PRO A 125 -19.10 10.09 5.05
N ASN A 126 -20.07 9.19 4.83
CA ASN A 126 -20.31 8.52 3.54
C ASN A 126 -20.24 9.45 2.32
N ARG A 127 -20.93 10.60 2.35
CA ARG A 127 -20.97 11.51 1.19
C ARG A 127 -19.65 12.26 0.93
N LYS A 128 -18.86 12.48 1.98
CA LYS A 128 -17.49 13.02 1.88
C LYS A 128 -16.52 11.98 1.33
N LYS A 129 -16.61 10.74 1.84
CA LYS A 129 -15.79 9.60 1.41
C LYS A 129 -15.94 9.35 -0.09
N GLU A 130 -17.18 9.27 -0.56
CA GLU A 130 -17.51 8.99 -1.96
C GLU A 130 -16.95 10.05 -2.91
N ILE A 131 -17.14 11.33 -2.60
CA ILE A 131 -16.59 12.45 -3.39
C ILE A 131 -15.07 12.40 -3.46
N ILE A 132 -14.39 12.10 -2.35
CA ILE A 132 -12.93 11.98 -2.34
C ILE A 132 -12.47 10.77 -3.16
N LYS A 133 -13.15 9.62 -3.07
CA LYS A 133 -12.84 8.44 -3.89
C LYS A 133 -13.01 8.72 -5.40
N LEU A 134 -14.07 9.40 -5.81
CA LEU A 134 -14.27 9.78 -7.23
C LEU A 134 -13.19 10.77 -7.70
N SER A 135 -12.81 11.72 -6.85
CA SER A 135 -11.70 12.63 -7.16
C SER A 135 -10.37 11.90 -7.32
N LEU A 136 -10.09 10.88 -6.51
CA LEU A 136 -8.88 10.06 -6.64
C LEU A 136 -8.87 9.21 -7.91
N LYS A 137 -10.04 8.90 -8.47
CA LYS A 137 -10.19 8.29 -9.79
C LYS A 137 -9.99 9.28 -10.94
N GLY A 138 -9.68 10.55 -10.65
CA GLY A 138 -9.41 11.60 -11.65
C GLY A 138 -10.63 12.37 -12.11
N MET A 139 -11.82 12.14 -11.52
CA MET A 139 -13.03 12.87 -11.91
C MET A 139 -12.97 14.35 -11.49
N LYS A 140 -13.38 15.23 -12.40
CA LYS A 140 -13.51 16.66 -12.17
C LYS A 140 -14.76 16.97 -11.34
N ASN A 141 -14.77 18.14 -10.69
CA ASN A 141 -15.85 18.50 -9.78
C ASN A 141 -17.24 18.58 -10.45
N ASN A 142 -17.30 18.94 -11.73
CA ASN A 142 -18.53 18.92 -12.53
C ASN A 142 -18.99 17.50 -12.83
N GLU A 143 -18.07 16.61 -13.21
CA GLU A 143 -18.37 15.18 -13.45
C GLU A 143 -18.86 14.51 -12.17
N ILE A 144 -18.28 14.82 -11.01
CA ILE A 144 -18.74 14.33 -9.71
C ILE A 144 -20.13 14.89 -9.36
N ALA A 145 -20.40 16.14 -9.71
CA ALA A 145 -21.69 16.78 -9.45
C ALA A 145 -22.81 16.10 -10.26
N GLU A 146 -22.54 15.80 -11.52
CA GLU A 146 -23.43 15.07 -12.43
C GLU A 146 -23.63 13.62 -11.96
N GLU A 147 -22.53 12.90 -11.67
CA GLU A 147 -22.56 11.50 -11.20
C GLU A 147 -23.39 11.31 -9.92
N LEU A 148 -23.29 12.27 -8.99
CA LEU A 148 -23.95 12.18 -7.69
C LEU A 148 -25.29 12.91 -7.62
N ASP A 149 -25.74 13.50 -8.73
CA ASP A 149 -26.93 14.36 -8.84
C ASP A 149 -27.00 15.44 -7.74
N ILE A 150 -25.92 16.22 -7.61
CA ILE A 150 -25.81 17.32 -6.64
C ILE A 150 -25.25 18.58 -7.30
N LYS A 151 -25.47 19.73 -6.66
CA LYS A 151 -24.91 21.00 -7.15
C LYS A 151 -23.37 20.97 -7.08
N LEU A 152 -22.71 21.53 -8.10
CA LEU A 152 -21.25 21.72 -8.12
C LEU A 152 -20.72 22.40 -6.85
N GLN A 153 -21.48 23.36 -6.31
CA GLN A 153 -21.10 24.02 -5.06
C GLN A 153 -21.08 23.05 -3.87
N THR A 154 -22.00 22.10 -3.82
CA THR A 154 -22.04 21.04 -2.80
C THR A 154 -20.79 20.17 -2.88
N VAL A 155 -20.34 19.79 -4.09
CA VAL A 155 -19.08 19.05 -4.29
C VAL A 155 -17.89 19.81 -3.73
N LYS A 156 -17.75 21.09 -4.08
CA LYS A 156 -16.65 21.95 -3.59
C LYS A 156 -16.65 22.08 -2.06
N THR A 157 -17.83 22.30 -1.46
CA THR A 157 -17.97 22.40 -0.01
C THR A 157 -17.62 21.09 0.68
N LEU A 158 -18.14 19.95 0.19
CA LEU A 158 -17.85 18.64 0.79
C LEU A 158 -16.37 18.26 0.64
N LYS A 159 -15.72 18.57 -0.49
CA LYS A 159 -14.28 18.42 -0.67
C LYS A 159 -13.48 19.24 0.35
N SER A 160 -13.77 20.54 0.44
CA SER A 160 -13.09 21.44 1.40
C SER A 160 -13.19 20.91 2.84
N GLN A 161 -14.38 20.50 3.25
CA GLN A 161 -14.59 19.92 4.58
C GLN A 161 -13.88 18.57 4.77
N SER A 162 -13.81 17.74 3.72
CA SER A 162 -13.09 16.46 3.76
C SER A 162 -11.59 16.69 3.93
N TYR A 163 -11.01 17.62 3.18
CA TYR A 163 -9.59 17.96 3.31
C TYR A 163 -9.23 18.49 4.69
N LYS A 164 -10.12 19.22 5.36
CA LYS A 164 -9.90 19.63 6.76
C LYS A 164 -9.80 18.43 7.69
N ILE A 165 -10.71 17.46 7.56
CA ILE A 165 -10.71 16.23 8.37
C ILE A 165 -9.47 15.39 8.07
N LEU A 166 -9.15 15.18 6.79
CA LEU A 166 -7.98 14.42 6.36
C LEU A 166 -6.68 15.06 6.86
N ARG A 167 -6.58 16.40 6.82
CA ARG A 167 -5.42 17.13 7.35
C ARG A 167 -5.25 16.97 8.85
N GLU A 168 -6.34 16.92 9.61
CA GLU A 168 -6.26 16.67 11.06
C GLU A 168 -5.84 15.22 11.36
N LYS A 169 -6.27 14.25 10.55
CA LYS A 169 -5.92 12.84 10.71
C LYS A 169 -4.51 12.48 10.23
N LEU A 170 -4.00 13.19 9.24
CA LEU A 170 -2.70 12.94 8.62
C LEU A 170 -1.64 13.97 9.08
N ARG A 171 -1.82 14.62 10.23
CA ARG A 171 -0.82 15.57 10.79
C ARG A 171 0.53 14.84 10.94
N GLY A 172 1.54 15.28 10.19
CA GLY A 172 2.85 14.61 10.09
C GLY A 172 3.18 14.08 8.69
N ILE A 173 2.23 14.12 7.75
CA ILE A 173 2.37 13.69 6.34
C ILE A 173 2.08 14.90 5.43
N ASP A 174 2.74 16.02 5.72
CA ASP A 174 2.34 17.33 5.20
C ASP A 174 2.53 17.47 3.67
N THR A 175 3.39 16.66 3.06
CA THR A 175 3.72 16.69 1.63
C THR A 175 2.61 16.15 0.72
N ILE A 176 1.83 15.14 1.14
CA ILE A 176 0.77 14.55 0.30
C ILE A 176 -0.47 15.43 0.23
N ILE A 177 -0.81 16.09 1.34
CA ILE A 177 -1.95 17.00 1.39
C ILE A 177 -1.71 18.18 0.43
N TYR A 178 -0.47 18.65 0.33
CA TYR A 178 -0.11 19.71 -0.61
C TYR A 178 -0.33 19.27 -2.08
N PHE A 179 -0.01 18.01 -2.42
CA PHE A 179 -0.19 17.48 -3.77
C PHE A 179 -1.67 17.19 -4.12
N LEU A 180 -2.50 16.83 -3.14
CA LEU A 180 -3.94 16.62 -3.33
C LEU A 180 -4.76 17.93 -3.44
N LEU A 181 -4.15 19.07 -3.09
CA LEU A 181 -4.79 20.39 -3.06
C LEU A 181 -4.41 21.30 -4.23
N ASN A 182 -3.50 20.86 -5.11
CA ASN A 182 -3.10 21.55 -6.34
C ASN A 182 -3.61 20.83 -7.58
#